data_AF-Q6QUI7-F1
#
_entry.id   AF-Q6QUI7-F1
#
_cell.length_a   1.000
_cell.length_b   1.000
_cell.length_c   1.000
_cell.angle_alpha   90.00
_cell.angle_beta   90.00
_cell.angle_gamma   90.00
#
_symmetry.space_group_name_H-M   'P 1'
#
loop_
_entity.id
_entity.type
_entity.pdbx_description
1 polymer ?
#
loop_
_entity_poly.entity_id
_entity_poly.type
_entity_poly.pdbx_seq_one_letter_code
_entity_poly.pdbx_strand_id
1 'polypeptide(L)'
;FAIGSGPGRAQARVEKLFEELSYKDKAERVTIVLESGSPPPPEVVTKVADKSGVSPDKVAFIYAPTQSLAGGVQVVGRVLEVAMHKAHELHFPLDNIVDGIATAPLSPPQPDFV
;
A
#
# COMPACT_ATOMS: atom_id res chain seq x y z
N PHE A 1 -3.33 14.49 -4.18
CA PHE A 1 -3.03 13.62 -3.03
C PHE A 1 -3.29 12.18 -3.46
N ALA A 2 -2.33 11.28 -3.28
CA ALA A 2 -2.50 9.86 -3.58
C ALA A 2 -2.10 9.06 -2.34
N ILE A 3 -2.86 8.00 -2.05
CA ILE A 3 -2.56 7.08 -0.94
C ILE A 3 -1.55 6.07 -1.47
N GLY A 4 -0.35 6.05 -0.87
CA GLY A 4 0.70 5.11 -1.22
C GLY A 4 0.58 3.81 -0.43
N SER A 5 0.63 2.68 -1.11
CA SER A 5 0.59 1.33 -0.53
C SER A 5 1.73 0.46 -1.04
N GLY A 6 1.80 -0.79 -0.58
CA GLY A 6 2.80 -1.76 -1.04
C GLY A 6 4.09 -1.78 -0.22
N PRO A 7 5.07 -2.61 -0.65
CA PRO A 7 6.20 -3.04 0.17
C PRO A 7 7.16 -1.90 0.53
N GLY A 8 7.26 -0.84 -0.29
CA GLY A 8 8.13 0.29 0.01
C GLY A 8 7.81 1.01 1.31
N ARG A 9 6.58 0.90 1.82
CA ARG A 9 6.21 1.38 3.16
C ARG A 9 7.04 0.71 4.26
N ALA A 10 7.27 -0.59 4.15
CA ALA A 10 8.02 -1.36 5.15
C ALA A 10 9.53 -1.09 5.13
N GLN A 11 10.05 -0.54 4.03
CA GLN A 11 11.42 -0.04 3.96
C GLN A 11 11.51 1.40 4.48
N ALA A 12 10.61 2.28 4.04
CA ALA A 12 10.62 3.69 4.40
C ALA A 12 10.23 3.95 5.87
N ARG A 13 9.30 3.16 6.43
CA ARG A 13 8.80 3.21 7.82
C ARG A 13 8.51 4.63 8.34
N VAL A 14 7.84 5.44 7.51
CA VAL A 14 7.49 6.84 7.84
C VAL A 14 6.19 6.96 8.65
N GLU A 15 5.48 5.86 8.86
CA GLU A 15 4.18 5.79 9.53
C GLU A 15 4.35 5.18 10.92
N LYS A 16 3.57 5.68 11.89
CA LYS A 16 3.58 5.18 13.29
C LYS A 16 3.29 3.69 13.40
N LEU A 17 2.51 3.13 12.48
CA LEU A 17 2.25 1.69 12.39
C LEU A 17 3.54 0.86 12.49
N PHE A 18 4.62 1.34 11.86
CA PHE A 18 5.89 0.63 11.87
C PHE A 18 6.66 0.73 13.19
N GLU A 19 6.27 1.59 14.13
CA GLU A 19 6.79 1.57 15.50
C GLU A 19 6.21 0.42 16.31
N GLU A 20 5.00 -0.03 15.94
CA GLU A 20 4.26 -1.11 16.61
C GLU A 20 4.53 -2.48 16.00
N LEU A 21 4.85 -2.52 14.70
CA LEU A 21 5.20 -3.75 14.00
C LEU A 21 6.69 -4.06 14.12
N SER A 22 7.01 -5.31 14.46
CA SER A 22 8.40 -5.81 14.53
C SER A 22 9.03 -6.09 13.15
N TYR A 23 8.38 -5.68 12.06
CA TYR A 23 8.84 -5.91 10.70
C TYR A 23 9.53 -4.68 10.10
N LYS A 24 10.67 -4.93 9.44
CA LYS A 24 11.40 -3.94 8.64
C LYS A 24 11.97 -4.62 7.41
N ASP A 25 11.74 -4.01 6.25
CA ASP A 25 12.32 -4.48 5.00
C ASP A 25 13.76 -3.96 4.80
N LYS A 26 14.54 -4.70 4.03
CA LYS A 26 15.88 -4.33 3.57
C LYS A 26 16.07 -4.83 2.13
N ALA A 27 15.55 -4.07 1.19
CA ALA A 27 15.66 -4.33 -0.24
C ALA A 27 16.57 -3.32 -0.93
N GLU A 28 17.19 -3.75 -2.04
CA GLU A 28 17.97 -2.87 -2.91
C GLU A 28 17.09 -2.03 -3.85
N ARG A 29 15.83 -2.47 -4.06
CA ARG A 29 14.82 -1.79 -4.88
C ARG A 29 13.52 -1.71 -4.12
N VAL A 30 12.76 -0.66 -4.38
CA VAL A 30 11.53 -0.35 -3.63
C VAL A 30 10.37 -0.20 -4.60
N THR A 31 9.21 -0.74 -4.25
CA THR A 31 7.97 -0.57 -5.02
C THR A 31 6.89 0.09 -4.19
N ILE A 32 6.27 1.12 -4.74
CA ILE A 32 5.10 1.79 -4.17
C ILE A 32 3.95 1.69 -5.18
N VAL A 33 2.75 1.40 -4.66
CA VAL A 33 1.51 1.38 -5.42
C VAL A 33 0.71 2.62 -5.08
N LEU A 34 0.31 3.40 -6.09
CA LEU A 34 -0.47 4.62 -5.95
C LEU A 34 -1.86 4.44 -6.54
N GLU A 35 -2.87 4.83 -5.77
CA GLU A 35 -4.20 5.05 -6.34
C GLU A 35 -4.22 6.42 -7.04
N SER A 36 -3.93 6.41 -8.35
CA SER A 36 -3.82 7.62 -9.16
C SER A 36 -3.97 7.32 -10.65
N GLY A 37 -4.55 8.26 -11.40
CA GLY A 37 -4.66 8.20 -12.87
C GLY A 37 -3.41 8.67 -13.62
N SER A 38 -2.40 9.16 -12.90
CA SER A 38 -1.19 9.75 -13.49
C SER A 38 0.06 9.28 -12.74
N PRO A 39 1.23 9.29 -13.37
CA PRO A 39 2.49 9.02 -12.69
C PRO A 39 2.74 10.04 -11.57
N PRO A 40 3.52 9.67 -10.52
CA PRO A 40 3.89 10.61 -9.47
C PRO A 40 4.78 11.73 -10.03
N PRO A 41 4.68 12.95 -9.48
CA PRO A 41 5.61 14.01 -9.85
C PRO A 41 7.03 13.69 -9.35
N PRO A 42 8.09 14.26 -9.98
CA PRO A 42 9.48 13.97 -9.62
C PRO A 42 9.81 14.15 -8.13
N GLU A 43 9.21 15.15 -7.49
CA GLU A 43 9.38 15.41 -6.04
C GLU A 43 8.93 14.24 -5.16
N VAL A 44 7.86 13.55 -5.55
CA VAL A 44 7.37 12.35 -4.85
C VAL A 44 8.32 11.18 -5.05
N VAL A 45 8.89 11.03 -6.25
CA VAL A 45 9.90 10.00 -6.54
C VAL A 45 11.12 10.18 -5.64
N THR A 46 11.69 11.39 -5.59
CA THR A 46 12.84 11.72 -4.74
C THR A 46 12.51 11.48 -3.27
N LYS A 47 11.35 11.95 -2.80
CA LYS A 47 10.92 11.77 -1.41
C LYS A 47 10.83 10.29 -1.02
N VAL A 48 10.27 9.43 -1.88
CA VAL A 48 10.17 7.99 -1.61
C VAL A 48 11.56 7.35 -1.61
N ALA A 49 12.41 7.70 -2.56
CA ALA A 49 13.78 7.20 -2.66
C ALA A 49 14.58 7.52 -1.38
N ASP A 50 14.57 8.79 -0.97
CA ASP A 50 15.28 9.27 0.22
C ASP A 50 14.81 8.57 1.49
N LYS A 51 13.48 8.49 1.68
CA LYS A 51 12.90 7.82 2.86
C LYS A 51 13.17 6.32 2.88
N SER A 52 13.34 5.71 1.71
CA SER A 52 13.63 4.27 1.60
C SER A 52 15.14 3.96 1.55
N GLY A 53 16.00 4.98 1.57
CA GLY A 53 17.46 4.82 1.54
C GLY A 53 18.00 4.24 0.23
N VAL A 54 17.32 4.49 -0.90
CA VAL A 54 17.71 4.01 -2.24
C VAL A 54 17.81 5.18 -3.21
N SER A 55 18.47 4.98 -4.35
CA SER A 55 18.50 5.96 -5.42
C SER A 55 17.17 5.98 -6.21
N PRO A 56 16.77 7.10 -6.82
CA PRO A 56 15.49 7.21 -7.55
C PRO A 56 15.27 6.17 -8.66
N ASP A 57 16.34 5.75 -9.35
CA ASP A 57 16.32 4.70 -10.39
C ASP A 57 15.99 3.30 -9.83
N LYS A 58 16.04 3.13 -8.51
CA LYS A 58 15.68 1.89 -7.81
C LYS A 58 14.28 1.95 -7.20
N VAL A 59 13.50 2.98 -7.48
CA VAL A 59 12.10 3.09 -7.06
C VAL A 59 11.18 2.81 -8.24
N ALA A 60 10.33 1.79 -8.10
CA ALA A 60 9.26 1.48 -9.02
C ALA A 60 7.93 2.02 -8.48
N PHE A 61 7.17 2.69 -9.34
CA PHE A 61 5.81 3.10 -9.04
C PHE A 61 4.84 2.34 -9.95
N ILE A 62 3.85 1.70 -9.33
CA ILE A 62 2.67 1.20 -10.01
C ILE A 62 1.56 2.19 -9.67
N TYR A 63 0.85 2.70 -10.67
CA TYR A 63 -0.29 3.57 -10.44
C TYR A 63 -1.49 3.10 -11.25
N ALA A 64 -2.65 3.10 -10.61
CA ALA A 64 -3.91 2.75 -11.24
C ALA A 64 -5.02 3.66 -10.70
N PRO A 65 -5.87 4.24 -11.58
CA PRO A 65 -7.05 4.96 -11.14
C PRO A 65 -8.10 3.98 -10.63
N THR A 66 -8.88 4.37 -9.62
CA THR A 66 -9.86 3.52 -8.92
C THR A 66 -10.92 2.92 -9.85
N GLN A 67 -11.31 3.68 -10.87
CA GLN A 67 -12.25 3.28 -11.92
C GLN A 67 -11.68 2.28 -12.95
N SER A 68 -10.39 1.97 -12.89
CA SER A 68 -9.81 0.92 -13.73
C SER A 68 -10.03 -0.47 -13.13
N LEU A 69 -9.95 -1.51 -13.94
CA LEU A 69 -9.98 -2.89 -13.44
C LEU A 69 -8.90 -3.14 -12.39
N ALA A 70 -7.67 -2.64 -12.60
CA ALA A 70 -6.59 -2.77 -11.64
C ALA A 70 -6.89 -2.03 -10.32
N GLY A 71 -7.48 -0.83 -10.40
CA GLY A 71 -7.92 -0.04 -9.25
C GLY A 71 -9.02 -0.73 -8.44
N GLY A 72 -10.08 -1.17 -9.10
CA GLY A 72 -11.17 -1.90 -8.45
C GLY A 72 -10.71 -3.22 -7.82
N VAL A 73 -9.89 -4.00 -8.55
CA VAL A 73 -9.35 -5.27 -8.03
C VAL A 73 -8.44 -5.03 -6.82
N GLN A 74 -7.54 -4.05 -6.84
CA GLN A 74 -6.63 -3.83 -5.71
C GLN A 74 -7.36 -3.31 -4.47
N VAL A 75 -8.43 -2.54 -4.61
CA VAL A 75 -9.27 -2.12 -3.46
C VAL A 75 -9.98 -3.32 -2.86
N VAL A 76 -10.66 -4.12 -3.69
CA VAL A 76 -11.41 -5.31 -3.22
C VAL A 76 -10.49 -6.37 -2.63
N GLY A 77 -9.29 -6.55 -3.20
CA GLY A 77 -8.28 -7.49 -2.72
C GLY A 77 -7.80 -7.20 -1.29
N ARG A 78 -8.04 -6.00 -0.75
CA ARG A 78 -7.72 -5.64 0.64
C ARG A 78 -8.71 -6.17 1.66
N VAL A 79 -9.69 -6.98 1.28
CA VAL A 79 -10.69 -7.51 2.23
C VAL A 79 -10.06 -8.16 3.47
N LEU A 80 -8.94 -8.88 3.33
CA LEU A 80 -8.20 -9.41 4.47
C LEU A 80 -7.47 -8.30 5.25
N GLU A 81 -6.81 -7.37 4.54
CA GLU A 81 -6.12 -6.22 5.14
C GLU A 81 -7.06 -5.39 6.03
N VAL A 82 -8.32 -5.16 5.60
CA VAL A 82 -9.31 -4.40 6.38
C VAL A 82 -9.64 -5.10 7.69
N ALA A 83 -9.77 -6.43 7.69
CA ALA A 83 -9.96 -7.21 8.92
C ALA A 83 -8.74 -7.10 9.85
N MET A 84 -7.52 -7.21 9.29
CA MET A 84 -6.27 -7.07 10.05
C MET A 84 -6.11 -5.67 10.65
N HIS A 85 -6.41 -4.64 9.86
CA HIS A 85 -6.39 -3.25 10.30
C HIS A 85 -7.42 -3.03 11.41
N LYS A 86 -8.63 -3.62 11.31
CA LYS A 86 -9.63 -3.47 12.36
C LYS A 86 -9.22 -4.19 13.65
N ALA A 87 -8.61 -5.37 13.55
CA ALA A 87 -8.07 -6.08 14.71
C ALA A 87 -6.99 -5.24 15.41
N HIS A 88 -6.06 -4.65 14.65
CA HIS A 88 -5.01 -3.76 15.15
C HIS A 88 -5.59 -2.52 15.85
N GLU A 89 -6.55 -1.83 15.22
CA GLU A 89 -7.23 -0.66 15.79
C GLU A 89 -8.03 -0.97 17.07
N LEU A 90 -8.48 -2.22 17.22
CA LEU A 90 -9.13 -2.70 18.45
C LEU A 90 -8.12 -3.20 19.49
N HIS A 91 -6.82 -2.99 19.26
CA HIS A 91 -5.71 -3.45 20.09
C HIS A 91 -5.69 -4.97 20.31
N PHE A 92 -6.25 -5.73 19.36
CA PHE A 92 -6.09 -7.18 19.36
C PHE A 92 -4.63 -7.52 19.02
N PRO A 93 -3.95 -8.39 19.79
CA PRO A 93 -2.57 -8.77 19.49
C PRO A 93 -2.48 -9.49 18.14
N LEU A 94 -1.87 -8.84 17.14
CA LEU A 94 -1.79 -9.40 15.77
C LEU A 94 -1.01 -10.72 15.72
N ASP A 95 -0.07 -10.95 16.64
CA ASP A 95 0.69 -12.20 16.76
C ASP A 95 -0.20 -13.42 17.11
N ASN A 96 -1.43 -13.19 17.57
CA ASN A 96 -2.41 -14.25 17.81
C ASN A 96 -3.18 -14.65 16.52
N ILE A 97 -3.03 -13.90 15.43
CA ILE A 97 -3.62 -14.23 14.13
C ILE A 97 -2.62 -15.09 13.37
N VAL A 98 -2.90 -16.39 13.28
CA VAL A 98 -1.97 -17.38 12.67
C VAL A 98 -2.04 -17.35 11.14
N ASP A 99 -3.25 -17.24 10.57
CA ASP A 99 -3.49 -17.25 9.13
C ASP A 99 -4.84 -16.58 8.81
N GLY A 100 -5.10 -16.29 7.53
CA GLY A 100 -6.35 -15.68 7.10
C GLY A 100 -6.60 -15.85 5.60
N ILE A 101 -7.86 -16.10 5.25
CA ILE A 101 -8.37 -16.06 3.89
C ILE A 101 -9.62 -15.20 3.85
N ALA A 102 -9.76 -14.40 2.81
CA ALA A 102 -10.95 -13.59 2.60
C ALA A 102 -11.23 -13.44 1.10
N THR A 103 -12.51 -13.33 0.78
CA THR A 103 -12.99 -13.14 -0.59
C THR A 103 -14.05 -12.06 -0.59
N ALA A 104 -13.99 -11.17 -1.57
CA ALA A 104 -14.99 -10.12 -1.79
C ALA A 104 -15.32 -10.03 -3.29
N PRO A 105 -16.57 -9.71 -3.65
CA PRO A 105 -16.96 -9.53 -5.05
C PRO A 105 -16.33 -8.26 -5.62
N LEU A 106 -15.98 -8.30 -6.90
CA LEU A 106 -15.56 -7.09 -7.62
C LEU A 106 -16.75 -6.14 -7.76
N SER A 107 -16.52 -4.86 -7.47
CA SER A 107 -17.47 -3.81 -7.80
C SER A 107 -17.69 -3.74 -9.31
N PRO A 108 -18.92 -3.47 -9.79
CA PRO A 108 -19.14 -3.18 -11.19
C PRO A 108 -18.34 -1.94 -11.61
N PRO A 109 -17.93 -1.83 -12.88
CA PRO A 109 -17.25 -0.64 -13.37
C PRO A 109 -18.18 0.58 -13.24
N GLN A 110 -17.72 1.60 -12.53
CA GLN A 110 -18.42 2.88 -12.36
C GLN A 110 -17.70 3.94 -13.22
N PRO A 111 -18.42 4.75 -14.02
CA PRO A 111 -17.79 5.79 -14.86
C PRO A 111 -17.15 6.91 -14.02
N ASP A 112 -17.65 7.12 -12.81
CA ASP A 112 -17.24 8.20 -11.92
C ASP A 112 -16.45 7.68 -10.71
N PHE A 113 -15.65 8.57 -10.11
CA PHE A 113 -14.86 8.26 -8.91
C PHE A 113 -15.71 8.19 -7.63
N VAL A 114 -16.96 8.69 -7.67
CA VAL A 114 -17.92 8.74 -6.55
C VAL A 114 -19.18 7.93 -6.90
#